data_AF-A0A9D4P3Y7-F1
#
_entry.id   AF-A0A9D4P3Y7-F1
#
_cell.length_a   1.000
_cell.length_b   1.000
_cell.length_c   1.000
_cell.angle_alpha   90.00
_cell.angle_beta   90.00
_cell.angle_gamma   90.00
#
_symmetry.space_group_name_H-M   'P 1'
#
loop_
_entity.id
_entity.type
_entity.pdbx_description
1 polymer ?
#
loop_
_entity_poly.entity_id
_entity_poly.type
_entity_poly.pdbx_seq_one_letter_code
_entity_poly.pdbx_strand_id
1 'polypeptide(L)'
;MDNNIANGENGKTNATTTTRRRMIPETGKIIKFQHRESLLTQMLNNSSHIRTLHNLITGFVTIFLVATIADYIKQPSKFRDEYETFLWNIADFGRFIQIWLIMNLSVICLHYPLVLLNNFYQYRWLINNPEKDLDRLFEMYQKQKYSGWLQQTFLYIAYALISFFGIFFYCTNRLIVLDIKITGSFAALMEMTRLLMKSHSFFIEKKDLQIEKEELVKLIAQKRQKHIIQSFWSSSSRARFRNLIYYLFSPTLIYSDHYPRTEKSVGHVY
;
A
#
# COMPACT_ATOMS: atom_id res chain seq x y z
N MET A 1 57.84 -32.97 -11.21
CA MET A 1 58.24 -32.78 -9.81
C MET A 1 58.93 -31.44 -9.67
N ASP A 2 58.29 -30.33 -9.32
CA ASP A 2 56.93 -29.81 -9.42
C ASP A 2 57.06 -28.35 -8.92
N ASN A 3 56.13 -27.52 -9.36
CA ASN A 3 55.75 -26.22 -8.77
C ASN A 3 56.48 -24.96 -9.25
N ASN A 4 55.83 -24.37 -10.25
CA ASN A 4 55.75 -22.95 -10.54
C ASN A 4 55.48 -22.10 -9.29
N ILE A 5 56.28 -21.05 -9.11
CA ILE A 5 56.00 -19.91 -8.23
C ILE A 5 55.64 -18.74 -9.15
N ALA A 6 54.38 -18.33 -9.12
CA ALA A 6 53.93 -17.04 -9.63
C ALA A 6 52.86 -16.51 -8.68
N ASN A 7 53.26 -15.60 -7.79
CA ASN A 7 52.35 -14.83 -6.94
C ASN A 7 52.62 -13.35 -7.18
N GLY A 8 51.67 -12.69 -7.81
CA GLY A 8 51.66 -11.26 -7.99
C GLY A 8 50.56 -10.86 -8.96
N GLU A 9 49.36 -10.61 -8.45
CA GLU A 9 48.51 -9.55 -8.99
C GLU A 9 47.35 -9.18 -8.05
N ASN A 10 47.45 -7.93 -7.60
CA ASN A 10 46.47 -6.99 -7.08
C ASN A 10 44.99 -7.42 -6.95
N GLY A 11 44.53 -7.32 -5.71
CA GLY A 11 43.13 -7.38 -5.33
C GLY A 11 42.29 -6.29 -6.00
N LYS A 12 41.33 -6.74 -6.82
CA LYS A 12 40.13 -5.97 -7.13
C LYS A 12 39.08 -6.25 -6.04
N THR A 13 38.74 -5.18 -5.33
CA THR A 13 37.64 -5.07 -4.38
C THR A 13 36.31 -5.48 -5.02
N ASN A 14 35.86 -6.70 -4.73
CA ASN A 14 34.48 -7.09 -4.96
C ASN A 14 33.62 -6.56 -3.80
N ALA A 15 32.82 -5.55 -4.11
CA ALA A 15 31.75 -5.08 -3.24
C ALA A 15 30.80 -6.25 -2.93
N THR A 16 30.84 -6.72 -1.68
CA THR A 16 29.88 -7.68 -1.15
C THR A 16 28.50 -7.05 -1.09
N THR A 17 27.69 -7.36 -2.09
CA THR A 17 26.23 -7.21 -2.04
C THR A 17 25.71 -8.20 -0.99
N THR A 18 25.61 -7.74 0.27
CA THR A 18 25.04 -8.54 1.36
C THR A 18 23.56 -8.79 1.07
N THR A 19 23.27 -9.94 0.48
CA THR A 19 21.91 -10.45 0.25
C THR A 19 21.22 -10.59 1.60
N ARG A 20 20.37 -9.60 1.91
CA ARG A 20 19.49 -9.51 3.08
C ARG A 20 18.59 -10.74 3.17
N ARG A 21 19.02 -11.77 3.90
CA ARG A 21 18.24 -12.99 4.14
C ARG A 21 17.08 -12.67 5.07
N ARG A 22 15.93 -12.32 4.49
CA ARG A 22 14.63 -12.47 5.17
C ARG A 22 14.49 -13.97 5.47
N MET A 23 14.46 -14.36 6.74
CA MET A 23 14.03 -15.71 7.10
C MET A 23 12.50 -15.71 7.19
N ILE A 24 11.90 -16.60 6.41
CA ILE A 24 10.50 -16.61 5.97
C ILE A 24 9.81 -17.79 6.65
N PRO A 25 8.55 -17.67 7.11
CA PRO A 25 7.77 -18.83 7.55
C PRO A 25 7.64 -19.86 6.42
N GLU A 26 7.90 -21.13 6.72
CA GLU A 26 8.13 -22.24 5.76
C GLU A 26 6.96 -22.57 4.81
N THR A 27 5.80 -21.92 4.92
CA THR A 27 4.58 -22.27 4.16
C THR A 27 3.89 -21.11 3.44
N GLY A 28 4.41 -19.88 3.54
CA GLY A 28 3.80 -18.71 2.92
C GLY A 28 4.44 -18.32 1.58
N LYS A 29 3.71 -18.40 0.46
CA LYS A 29 4.14 -17.77 -0.81
C LYS A 29 4.27 -16.26 -0.58
N ILE A 30 5.51 -15.75 -0.56
CA ILE A 30 5.76 -14.31 -0.47
C ILE A 30 5.53 -13.67 -1.84
N ILE A 31 4.66 -12.66 -1.86
CA ILE A 31 4.41 -11.84 -3.04
C ILE A 31 5.62 -10.91 -3.21
N LYS A 32 6.42 -11.17 -4.25
CA LYS A 32 7.54 -10.32 -4.64
C LYS A 32 7.08 -9.40 -5.77
N PHE A 33 7.07 -8.10 -5.51
CA PHE A 33 6.82 -7.11 -6.54
C PHE A 33 8.01 -7.06 -7.50
N GLN A 34 7.72 -7.24 -8.79
CA GLN A 34 8.70 -7.16 -9.87
C GLN A 34 8.27 -6.08 -10.84
N HIS A 35 9.25 -5.42 -11.44
CA HIS A 35 8.98 -4.53 -12.55
C HIS A 35 8.59 -5.36 -13.77
N ARG A 36 7.35 -5.21 -14.23
CA ARG A 36 6.83 -5.84 -15.45
C ARG A 36 5.79 -4.93 -16.08
N GLU A 37 5.73 -4.94 -17.40
CA GLU A 37 4.66 -4.29 -18.14
C GLU A 37 3.35 -5.06 -17.97
N SER A 38 2.22 -4.41 -18.25
CA SER A 38 0.94 -5.11 -18.28
C SER A 38 0.94 -6.13 -19.43
N LEU A 39 0.35 -7.30 -19.20
CA LEU A 39 0.27 -8.35 -20.22
C LEU A 39 -0.41 -7.82 -21.49
N LEU A 40 -1.47 -7.02 -21.33
CA LEU A 40 -2.17 -6.41 -22.46
C LEU A 40 -1.26 -5.48 -23.26
N THR A 41 -0.42 -4.68 -22.60
CA THR A 41 0.57 -3.82 -23.27
C THR A 41 1.58 -4.65 -24.05
N GLN A 42 2.11 -5.73 -23.45
CA GLN A 42 3.03 -6.63 -24.15
C GLN A 42 2.36 -7.31 -25.34
N MET A 43 1.13 -7.79 -25.18
CA MET A 43 0.37 -8.43 -26.24
C MET A 43 0.01 -7.47 -27.37
N LEU A 44 -0.36 -6.22 -27.04
CA LEU A 44 -0.67 -5.18 -28.02
C LEU A 44 0.55 -4.78 -28.86
N ASN A 45 1.74 -4.76 -28.25
CA ASN A 45 2.99 -4.44 -28.94
C ASN A 45 3.51 -5.63 -29.77
N ASN A 46 3.45 -6.84 -29.21
CA ASN A 46 4.08 -8.01 -29.82
C ASN A 46 3.19 -8.71 -30.86
N SER A 47 1.87 -8.57 -30.80
CA SER A 47 0.96 -9.24 -31.73
C SER A 47 0.24 -8.26 -32.65
N SER A 48 0.40 -8.44 -33.95
CA SER A 48 -0.27 -7.63 -34.98
C SER A 48 -1.79 -7.78 -34.92
N HIS A 49 -2.30 -8.98 -34.62
CA HIS A 49 -3.73 -9.28 -34.55
C HIS A 49 -4.47 -8.50 -33.45
N ILE A 50 -3.87 -8.37 -32.26
CA ILE A 50 -4.48 -7.62 -31.15
C ILE A 50 -4.44 -6.12 -31.44
N ARG A 51 -3.37 -5.64 -32.09
CA ARG A 51 -3.30 -4.25 -32.54
C ARG A 51 -4.35 -3.92 -33.59
N THR A 52 -4.62 -4.82 -34.54
CA THR A 52 -5.72 -4.63 -35.50
C THR A 52 -7.08 -4.65 -34.82
N LEU A 53 -7.28 -5.51 -33.81
CA LEU A 53 -8.51 -5.53 -33.02
C LEU A 53 -8.70 -4.22 -32.25
N HIS A 54 -7.64 -3.71 -31.60
CA HIS A 54 -7.65 -2.41 -30.94
C HIS A 54 -8.06 -1.31 -31.91
N ASN A 55 -7.42 -1.23 -33.09
CA ASN A 55 -7.75 -0.23 -34.10
C ASN A 55 -9.18 -0.36 -34.63
N LEU A 56 -9.70 -1.59 -34.76
CA LEU A 56 -11.09 -1.82 -35.15
C LEU A 56 -12.06 -1.28 -34.09
N ILE A 57 -11.81 -1.59 -32.82
CA ILE A 57 -12.62 -1.08 -31.70
C ILE A 57 -12.54 0.45 -31.65
N THR A 58 -11.34 1.03 -31.77
CA THR A 58 -11.16 2.48 -31.82
C THR A 58 -11.88 3.11 -33.01
N GLY A 59 -11.83 2.48 -34.19
CA GLY A 59 -12.55 2.92 -35.39
C GLY A 59 -14.06 2.89 -35.19
N PHE A 60 -14.59 1.79 -34.62
CA PHE A 60 -16.00 1.67 -34.27
C PHE A 60 -16.45 2.75 -33.30
N VAL A 61 -15.70 2.98 -32.21
CA VAL A 61 -15.97 4.05 -31.24
C VAL A 61 -15.92 5.42 -31.91
N THR A 62 -14.95 5.65 -32.82
CA THR A 62 -14.82 6.92 -33.53
C THR A 62 -16.01 7.18 -34.44
N ILE A 63 -16.43 6.18 -35.24
CA ILE A 63 -17.61 6.30 -36.11
C ILE A 63 -18.87 6.53 -35.27
N PHE A 64 -19.02 5.81 -34.16
CA PHE A 64 -20.14 5.99 -33.24
C PHE A 64 -20.18 7.41 -32.66
N LEU A 65 -19.03 7.96 -32.23
CA LEU A 65 -18.92 9.33 -31.75
C LEU A 65 -19.26 10.35 -32.83
N VAL A 66 -18.73 10.20 -34.04
CA VAL A 66 -19.03 11.10 -35.17
C VAL A 66 -20.52 11.06 -35.52
N ALA A 67 -21.13 9.87 -35.55
CA ALA A 67 -22.56 9.73 -35.80
C ALA A 67 -23.40 10.40 -34.71
N THR A 68 -23.01 10.25 -33.44
CA THR A 68 -23.69 10.88 -32.30
C THR A 68 -23.57 12.40 -32.35
N ILE A 69 -22.38 12.93 -32.68
CA ILE A 69 -22.16 14.38 -32.86
C ILE A 69 -23.01 14.90 -34.02
N ALA A 70 -23.06 14.17 -35.14
CA ALA A 70 -23.90 14.56 -36.27
C ALA A 70 -25.40 14.60 -35.91
N ASP A 71 -25.85 13.69 -35.05
CA ASP A 71 -27.22 13.68 -34.52
C ASP A 71 -27.49 14.89 -33.61
N TYR A 72 -26.55 15.22 -32.71
CA TYR A 72 -26.65 16.41 -31.85
C TYR A 72 -26.65 17.73 -32.63
N ILE A 73 -25.91 17.82 -33.74
CA ILE A 73 -25.93 19.01 -34.61
C ILE A 73 -27.31 19.15 -35.28
N LYS A 74 -27.93 18.04 -35.70
CA LYS A 74 -29.27 18.04 -36.31
C LYS A 74 -30.36 18.33 -35.29
N GLN A 75 -30.20 17.88 -34.05
CA GLN A 75 -31.17 18.00 -32.96
C GLN A 75 -30.52 18.59 -31.70
N PRO A 76 -30.32 19.91 -31.63
CA PRO A 76 -29.62 20.54 -30.51
C PRO A 76 -30.36 20.43 -29.17
N SER A 77 -31.69 20.25 -29.19
CA SER A 77 -32.49 20.02 -27.98
C SER A 77 -32.10 18.73 -27.27
N LYS A 78 -31.91 17.63 -28.03
CA LYS A 78 -31.51 16.32 -27.49
C LYS A 78 -30.17 16.39 -26.76
N PHE A 79 -29.19 17.10 -27.35
CA PHE A 79 -27.90 17.32 -26.70
C PHE A 79 -28.04 18.04 -25.36
N ARG A 80 -28.86 19.09 -25.32
CA ARG A 80 -29.08 19.86 -24.09
C ARG A 80 -29.70 19.00 -22.99
N ASP A 81 -30.70 18.19 -23.30
CA ASP A 81 -31.38 17.32 -22.33
C ASP A 81 -30.42 16.25 -21.77
N GLU A 82 -29.61 15.62 -22.62
CA GLU A 82 -28.62 14.63 -22.22
C GLU A 82 -27.48 15.26 -21.40
N TYR A 83 -27.01 16.46 -21.79
CA TYR A 83 -26.00 17.20 -21.05
C TYR A 83 -26.51 17.69 -19.68
N GLU A 84 -27.75 18.17 -19.60
CA GLU A 84 -28.39 18.52 -18.33
C GLU A 84 -28.53 17.30 -17.42
N THR A 85 -28.86 16.13 -17.99
CA THR A 85 -28.88 14.85 -17.24
C THR A 85 -27.49 14.47 -16.72
N PHE A 86 -26.44 14.68 -17.52
CA PHE A 86 -25.06 14.46 -17.11
C PHE A 86 -24.64 15.40 -15.97
N LEU A 87 -24.90 16.70 -16.11
CA LEU A 87 -24.63 17.70 -15.07
C LEU A 87 -25.41 17.41 -13.81
N TRP A 88 -26.66 16.97 -13.94
CA TRP A 88 -27.44 16.51 -12.80
C TRP A 88 -26.70 15.39 -12.10
N ASN A 89 -26.25 14.34 -12.79
CA ASN A 89 -25.51 13.24 -12.17
C ASN A 89 -24.19 13.65 -11.48
N ILE A 90 -23.53 14.73 -11.92
CA ILE A 90 -22.26 15.22 -11.35
C ILE A 90 -22.47 16.27 -10.25
N ALA A 91 -23.67 16.85 -10.11
CA ALA A 91 -23.94 17.94 -9.17
C ALA A 91 -23.48 17.65 -7.72
N ASP A 92 -23.54 16.40 -7.28
CA ASP A 92 -23.15 15.98 -5.93
C ASP A 92 -21.68 15.59 -5.77
N PHE A 93 -20.85 15.84 -6.79
CA PHE A 93 -19.42 15.52 -6.77
C PHE A 93 -18.69 16.16 -5.57
N GLY A 94 -19.07 17.38 -5.19
CA GLY A 94 -18.51 18.04 -4.00
C GLY A 94 -18.77 17.26 -2.70
N ARG A 95 -19.98 16.70 -2.54
CA ARG A 95 -20.36 15.88 -1.37
C ARG A 95 -19.58 14.57 -1.36
N PHE A 96 -19.42 13.95 -2.52
CA PHE A 96 -18.58 12.77 -2.70
C PHE A 96 -17.13 13.04 -2.25
N ILE A 97 -16.52 14.14 -2.71
CA ILE A 97 -15.14 14.49 -2.33
C ILE A 97 -15.01 14.74 -0.83
N GLN A 98 -16.00 15.36 -0.19
CA GLN A 98 -15.99 15.55 1.26
C GLN A 98 -16.01 14.22 2.02
N ILE A 99 -16.90 13.29 1.64
CA ILE A 99 -16.97 11.94 2.23
C ILE A 99 -15.64 11.20 2.03
N TRP A 100 -15.12 11.24 0.80
CA TRP A 100 -13.86 10.62 0.44
C TRP A 100 -12.69 11.17 1.27
N LEU A 101 -12.58 12.50 1.41
CA LEU A 101 -11.54 13.13 2.22
C LEU A 101 -11.63 12.71 3.69
N ILE A 102 -12.84 12.68 4.27
CA ILE A 102 -13.04 12.28 5.67
C ILE A 102 -12.67 10.80 5.88
N MET A 103 -13.02 9.92 4.95
CA MET A 103 -12.64 8.51 5.01
C MET A 103 -11.13 8.30 4.87
N ASN A 104 -10.45 9.05 4.00
CA ASN A 104 -8.99 8.98 3.90
C ASN A 104 -8.31 9.56 5.15
N LEU A 105 -8.87 10.64 5.70
CA LEU A 105 -8.37 11.26 6.92
C LEU A 105 -8.56 10.32 8.13
N SER A 106 -9.64 9.55 8.20
CA SER A 106 -9.85 8.59 9.28
C SER A 106 -8.78 7.48 9.29
N VAL A 107 -8.36 7.00 8.11
CA VAL A 107 -7.23 6.05 7.99
C VAL A 107 -5.92 6.67 8.50
N ILE A 108 -5.67 7.93 8.15
CA ILE A 108 -4.44 8.62 8.58
C ILE A 108 -4.45 8.95 10.08
N CYS A 109 -5.58 9.41 10.62
CA CYS A 109 -5.68 9.91 11.99
C CYS A 109 -5.99 8.82 13.02
N LEU A 110 -6.63 7.71 12.63
CA LEU A 110 -7.04 6.66 13.56
C LEU A 110 -6.23 5.38 13.35
N HIS A 111 -6.16 4.85 12.12
CA HIS A 111 -5.49 3.57 11.87
C HIS A 111 -3.97 3.66 12.01
N TYR A 112 -3.35 4.72 11.50
CA TYR A 112 -1.89 4.87 11.56
C TYR A 112 -1.36 5.01 13.00
N PRO A 113 -1.93 5.87 13.87
CA PRO A 113 -1.51 5.94 15.27
C PRO A 113 -1.72 4.63 16.02
N LEU A 114 -2.78 3.87 15.71
CA LEU A 114 -3.03 2.56 16.33
C LEU A 114 -1.90 1.57 16.03
N VAL A 115 -1.47 1.50 14.76
CA VAL A 115 -0.34 0.67 14.33
C VAL A 115 0.97 1.16 14.96
N LEU A 116 1.17 2.47 15.04
CA LEU A 116 2.35 3.07 15.68
C LEU A 116 2.42 2.74 17.19
N LEU A 117 1.29 2.84 17.88
CA LEU A 117 1.14 2.55 19.30
C LEU A 117 1.36 1.06 19.58
N ASN A 118 0.83 0.18 18.74
CA ASN A 118 1.14 -1.25 18.80
C ASN A 118 2.65 -1.52 18.64
N ASN A 119 3.28 -0.92 17.62
CA ASN A 119 4.72 -1.03 17.41
C ASN A 119 5.53 -0.49 18.60
N PHE A 120 5.07 0.58 19.23
CA PHE A 120 5.70 1.15 20.43
C PHE A 120 5.58 0.23 21.64
N TYR A 121 4.43 -0.42 21.86
CA TYR A 121 4.26 -1.40 22.93
C TYR A 121 5.18 -2.61 22.75
N GLN A 122 5.27 -3.15 21.54
CA GLN A 122 6.19 -4.25 21.22
C GLN A 122 7.64 -3.84 21.46
N TYR A 123 8.03 -2.66 20.98
CA TYR A 123 9.35 -2.09 21.20
C TYR A 123 9.68 -1.93 22.70
N ARG A 124 8.74 -1.40 23.48
CA ARG A 124 8.90 -1.22 24.93
C ARG A 124 9.03 -2.55 25.67
N TRP A 125 8.22 -3.55 25.31
CA TRP A 125 8.34 -4.89 25.90
C TRP A 125 9.70 -5.48 25.59
N LEU A 126 10.16 -5.39 24.34
CA LEU A 126 11.43 -5.96 23.90
C LEU A 126 12.62 -5.34 24.63
N ILE A 127 12.55 -4.04 24.89
CA ILE A 127 13.58 -3.31 25.63
C ILE A 127 13.53 -3.56 27.14
N ASN A 128 12.34 -3.78 27.70
CA ASN A 128 12.16 -3.94 29.14
C ASN A 128 12.41 -5.37 29.64
N ASN A 129 12.54 -6.35 28.75
CA ASN A 129 12.95 -7.71 29.10
C ASN A 129 14.44 -7.89 28.79
N PRO A 130 15.35 -7.71 29.76
CA PRO A 130 16.78 -7.95 29.58
C PRO A 130 17.06 -9.44 29.76
N GLU A 131 16.55 -10.28 28.86
CA GLU A 131 17.04 -11.66 28.82
C GLU A 131 18.52 -11.61 28.42
N LYS A 132 19.39 -12.26 29.21
CA LYS A 132 20.85 -12.24 28.98
C LYS A 132 21.23 -12.97 27.70
N ASP A 133 20.36 -13.88 27.25
CA ASP A 133 20.51 -14.64 26.01
C ASP A 133 19.66 -14.03 24.91
N LEU A 134 20.32 -13.36 23.95
CA LEU A 134 19.68 -12.68 22.84
C LEU A 134 18.94 -13.66 21.91
N ASP A 135 19.45 -14.88 21.78
CA ASP A 135 18.86 -15.89 20.90
C ASP A 135 17.54 -16.40 21.46
N ARG A 136 17.44 -16.58 22.79
CA ARG A 136 16.16 -16.90 23.46
C ARG A 136 15.15 -15.76 23.36
N LEU A 137 15.58 -14.52 23.55
CA LEU A 137 14.71 -13.35 23.39
C LEU A 137 14.17 -13.26 21.96
N PHE A 138 15.01 -13.52 20.96
CA PHE A 138 14.62 -13.54 19.55
C PHE A 138 13.73 -14.73 19.21
N GLU A 139 13.96 -15.90 19.79
CA GLU A 139 13.07 -17.05 19.63
C GLU A 139 11.71 -16.82 20.29
N MET A 140 11.67 -16.21 21.48
CA MET A 140 10.43 -15.79 22.12
C MET A 140 9.71 -14.73 21.29
N TYR A 141 10.47 -13.83 20.67
CA TYR A 141 9.96 -12.85 19.71
C TYR A 141 9.26 -13.56 18.54
N GLN A 142 10.00 -14.44 17.88
CA GLN A 142 9.59 -15.07 16.64
C GLN A 142 8.47 -16.09 16.84
N LYS A 143 8.47 -16.83 17.96
CA LYS A 143 7.41 -17.78 18.33
C LYS A 143 6.14 -17.09 18.84
N GLN A 144 6.08 -15.76 18.81
CA GLN A 144 4.95 -14.95 19.26
C GLN A 144 4.55 -15.25 20.72
N LYS A 145 5.47 -15.82 21.52
CA LYS A 145 5.30 -16.12 22.95
C LYS A 145 5.53 -14.87 23.80
N TYR A 146 4.90 -13.80 23.38
CA TYR A 146 4.79 -12.57 24.14
C TYR A 146 3.70 -12.71 25.19
N SER A 147 3.91 -12.12 26.36
CA SER A 147 2.85 -11.88 27.35
C SER A 147 1.73 -10.93 26.85
N GLY A 148 1.73 -10.57 25.57
CA GLY A 148 0.88 -9.56 24.95
C GLY A 148 -0.27 -10.11 24.09
N TRP A 149 -0.58 -11.41 24.13
CA TRP A 149 -1.69 -11.98 23.33
C TRP A 149 -3.01 -11.23 23.55
N LEU A 150 -3.32 -10.88 24.81
CA LEU A 150 -4.48 -10.05 25.16
C LEU A 150 -4.39 -8.64 24.57
N GLN A 151 -3.22 -8.02 24.60
CA GLN A 151 -3.01 -6.65 24.07
C GLN A 151 -3.13 -6.62 22.54
N GLN A 152 -2.59 -7.61 21.83
CA GLN A 152 -2.72 -7.75 20.39
C GLN A 152 -4.17 -8.02 19.97
N THR A 153 -4.86 -8.89 20.71
CA THR A 153 -6.29 -9.18 20.47
C THR A 153 -7.14 -7.93 20.69
N PHE A 154 -6.89 -7.18 21.77
CA PHE A 154 -7.56 -5.91 22.04
C PHE A 154 -7.32 -4.89 20.93
N LEU A 155 -6.08 -4.73 20.46
CA LEU A 155 -5.74 -3.82 19.38
C LEU A 155 -6.39 -4.22 18.04
N TYR A 156 -6.51 -5.53 17.77
CA TYR A 156 -7.22 -6.03 16.60
C TYR A 156 -8.73 -5.73 16.67
N ILE A 157 -9.35 -5.93 17.83
CA ILE A 157 -10.76 -5.58 18.06
C ILE A 157 -10.96 -4.07 17.89
N ALA A 158 -10.09 -3.25 18.49
CA ALA A 158 -10.13 -1.80 18.34
C ALA A 158 -9.98 -1.38 16.87
N TYR A 159 -9.03 -1.96 16.13
CA TYR A 159 -8.86 -1.75 14.69
C TYR A 159 -10.14 -2.11 13.91
N ALA A 160 -10.74 -3.27 14.20
CA ALA A 160 -11.94 -3.75 13.52
C ALA A 160 -13.13 -2.82 13.77
N LEU A 161 -13.34 -2.39 15.01
CA LEU A 161 -14.39 -1.44 15.39
C LEU A 161 -14.19 -0.08 14.71
N ILE A 162 -12.97 0.47 14.74
CA ILE A 162 -12.65 1.74 14.07
C ILE A 162 -12.88 1.63 12.55
N SER A 163 -12.50 0.51 11.93
CA SER A 163 -12.72 0.29 10.50
C SER A 163 -14.21 0.17 10.16
N PHE A 164 -14.96 -0.58 10.97
CA PHE A 164 -16.40 -0.76 10.78
C PHE A 164 -17.17 0.55 10.98
N PHE A 165 -16.97 1.25 12.10
CA PHE A 165 -17.68 2.49 12.38
C PHE A 165 -17.18 3.67 11.56
N GLY A 166 -15.86 3.83 11.44
CA GLY A 166 -15.24 5.01 10.83
C GLY A 166 -15.21 5.00 9.31
N ILE A 167 -15.23 3.83 8.66
CA ILE A 167 -15.20 3.72 7.19
C ILE A 167 -16.55 3.18 6.69
N PHE A 168 -16.93 1.97 7.09
CA PHE A 168 -18.08 1.28 6.52
C PHE A 168 -19.42 1.93 6.90
N PHE A 169 -19.68 2.06 8.20
CA PHE A 169 -20.90 2.66 8.73
C PHE A 169 -20.98 4.15 8.37
N TYR A 170 -19.88 4.90 8.54
CA TYR A 170 -19.84 6.31 8.16
C TYR A 170 -20.21 6.54 6.69
N CYS A 171 -19.56 5.82 5.76
CA CYS A 171 -19.82 5.97 4.33
C CYS A 171 -21.29 5.64 4.00
N THR A 172 -21.77 4.49 4.46
CA THR A 172 -23.14 4.02 4.17
C THR A 172 -24.20 4.98 4.69
N ASN A 173 -24.07 5.46 5.94
CA ASN A 173 -25.02 6.43 6.49
C ASN A 173 -24.99 7.76 5.73
N ARG A 174 -23.79 8.24 5.35
CA ARG A 174 -23.68 9.49 4.58
C ARG A 174 -24.32 9.37 3.21
N LEU A 175 -24.20 8.21 2.55
CA LEU A 175 -24.85 7.96 1.26
C LEU A 175 -26.37 7.98 1.39
N ILE A 176 -26.93 7.33 2.41
CA ILE A 176 -28.38 7.27 2.64
C ILE A 176 -28.95 8.63 3.02
N VAL A 177 -28.30 9.36 3.93
CA VAL A 177 -28.82 10.64 4.45
C VAL A 177 -28.69 11.78 3.42
N LEU A 178 -27.63 11.78 2.63
CA LEU A 178 -27.40 12.85 1.65
C LEU A 178 -28.03 12.57 0.28
N ASP A 179 -28.64 11.39 0.11
CA ASP A 179 -29.26 10.90 -1.13
C ASP A 179 -28.40 11.19 -2.36
N ILE A 180 -27.15 10.72 -2.33
CA ILE A 180 -26.17 10.99 -3.39
C ILE A 180 -26.58 10.21 -4.63
N LYS A 181 -26.56 10.90 -5.78
CA LYS A 181 -26.85 10.31 -7.08
C LYS A 181 -26.01 9.07 -7.38
N ILE A 182 -26.55 8.22 -8.25
CA ILE A 182 -26.04 6.87 -8.54
C ILE A 182 -24.54 6.87 -8.81
N THR A 183 -24.03 7.79 -9.65
CA THR A 183 -22.60 7.88 -10.00
C THR A 183 -21.72 8.17 -8.78
N GLY A 184 -22.12 9.14 -7.94
CA GLY A 184 -21.38 9.50 -6.73
C GLY A 184 -21.42 8.40 -5.66
N SER A 185 -22.58 7.77 -5.51
CA SER A 185 -22.77 6.64 -4.59
C SER A 185 -21.93 5.43 -4.99
N PHE A 186 -21.90 5.09 -6.29
CA PHE A 186 -21.06 4.02 -6.81
C PHE A 186 -19.57 4.30 -6.57
N ALA A 187 -19.11 5.52 -6.88
CA ALA A 187 -17.73 5.92 -6.63
C ALA A 187 -17.36 5.85 -5.14
N ALA A 188 -18.25 6.30 -4.24
CA ALA A 188 -18.02 6.24 -2.80
C ALA A 188 -17.93 4.81 -2.26
N LEU A 189 -18.77 3.88 -2.73
CA LEU A 189 -18.75 2.48 -2.31
C LEU A 189 -17.49 1.75 -2.81
N MET A 190 -17.05 2.04 -4.04
CA MET A 190 -15.78 1.53 -4.58
C MET A 190 -14.60 2.03 -3.74
N GLU A 191 -14.58 3.33 -3.43
CA GLU A 191 -13.54 3.93 -2.59
C GLU A 191 -13.56 3.41 -1.15
N MET A 192 -14.74 3.17 -0.57
CA MET A 192 -14.92 2.54 0.73
C MET A 192 -14.28 1.15 0.78
N THR A 193 -14.58 0.32 -0.22
CA THR A 193 -14.04 -1.04 -0.32
C THR A 193 -12.52 -1.02 -0.50
N ARG A 194 -12.03 -0.13 -1.39
CA ARG A 194 -10.60 0.08 -1.63
C ARG A 194 -9.86 0.47 -0.34
N LEU A 195 -10.40 1.42 0.42
CA LEU A 195 -9.79 1.89 1.66
C LEU A 195 -9.82 0.84 2.77
N LEU A 196 -10.92 0.08 2.90
CA LEU A 196 -11.03 -1.00 3.88
C LEU A 196 -9.97 -2.09 3.63
N MET A 197 -9.84 -2.54 2.37
CA MET A 197 -8.84 -3.54 1.98
C MET A 197 -7.42 -3.02 2.20
N LYS A 198 -7.14 -1.76 1.79
CA LYS A 198 -5.83 -1.15 1.98
C LYS A 198 -5.46 -1.04 3.45
N SER A 199 -6.36 -0.50 4.28
CA SER A 199 -6.17 -0.37 5.72
C SER A 199 -5.89 -1.72 6.38
N HIS A 200 -6.62 -2.76 5.97
CA HIS A 200 -6.45 -4.11 6.48
C HIS A 200 -5.10 -4.72 6.10
N SER A 201 -4.70 -4.61 4.83
CA SER A 201 -3.38 -5.08 4.41
C SER A 201 -2.24 -4.32 5.12
N PHE A 202 -2.39 -3.01 5.31
CA PHE A 202 -1.41 -2.23 6.08
C PHE A 202 -1.31 -2.69 7.53
N PHE A 203 -2.46 -2.90 8.19
CA PHE A 203 -2.49 -3.38 9.56
C PHE A 203 -1.85 -4.77 9.67
N ILE A 204 -2.20 -5.72 8.79
CA ILE A 204 -1.65 -7.07 8.84
C ILE A 204 -0.13 -7.07 8.65
N GLU A 205 0.39 -6.30 7.70
CA GLU A 205 1.83 -6.29 7.41
C GLU A 205 2.64 -5.54 8.50
N LYS A 206 2.04 -4.54 9.15
CA LYS A 206 2.71 -3.69 10.16
C LYS A 206 2.29 -3.93 11.59
N LYS A 207 1.40 -4.90 11.87
CA LYS A 207 1.06 -5.30 13.24
C LYS A 207 2.22 -5.96 13.96
N ASP A 208 3.10 -6.64 13.23
CA ASP A 208 4.24 -7.35 13.80
C ASP A 208 5.52 -6.59 13.41
N LEU A 209 6.30 -6.17 14.42
CA LEU A 209 7.49 -5.36 14.19
C LEU A 209 8.63 -6.26 13.63
N GLN A 210 8.92 -6.22 12.33
CA GLN A 210 9.97 -7.06 11.76
C GLN A 210 11.37 -6.50 12.07
N ILE A 211 11.93 -6.86 13.23
CA ILE A 211 13.29 -6.48 13.65
C ILE A 211 14.28 -7.59 13.28
N GLU A 212 15.36 -7.21 12.59
CA GLU A 212 16.50 -8.10 12.35
C GLU A 212 17.36 -8.21 13.63
N LYS A 213 17.98 -9.39 13.87
CA LYS A 213 18.83 -9.63 15.06
C LYS A 213 19.89 -8.54 15.26
N GLU A 214 20.51 -8.07 14.18
CA GLU A 214 21.53 -7.01 14.22
C GLU A 214 20.97 -5.65 14.67
N GLU A 215 19.75 -5.31 14.26
CA GLU A 215 19.08 -4.09 14.67
C GLU A 215 18.68 -4.17 16.14
N LEU A 216 18.26 -5.36 16.62
CA LEU A 216 17.97 -5.59 18.03
C LEU A 216 19.20 -5.35 18.94
N VAL A 217 20.38 -5.84 18.54
CA VAL A 217 21.64 -5.58 19.27
C VAL A 217 21.91 -4.07 19.36
N LYS A 218 21.75 -3.36 18.25
CA LYS A 218 21.92 -1.90 18.20
C LYS A 218 20.92 -1.18 19.11
N LEU A 219 19.66 -1.64 19.15
CA LEU A 219 18.62 -1.06 19.99
C LEU A 219 18.88 -1.26 21.49
N ILE A 220 19.33 -2.45 21.90
CA ILE A 220 19.71 -2.74 23.29
C ILE A 220 20.93 -1.89 23.70
N ALA A 221 21.93 -1.76 22.81
CA ALA A 221 23.09 -0.91 23.05
C ALA A 221 22.68 0.58 23.15
N GLN A 222 21.78 1.04 22.30
CA GLN A 222 21.31 2.42 22.24
C GLN A 222 20.43 2.81 23.44
N LYS A 223 19.70 1.85 24.04
CA LYS A 223 18.95 2.05 25.30
C LYS A 223 19.84 2.61 26.41
N ARG A 224 21.11 2.20 26.48
CA ARG A 224 22.04 2.68 27.50
C ARG A 224 22.37 4.18 27.36
N GLN A 225 22.09 4.79 26.21
CA GLN A 225 22.55 6.15 25.87
C GLN A 225 21.41 7.14 25.57
N LYS A 226 20.20 6.71 25.19
CA LYS A 226 19.10 7.61 24.77
C LYS A 226 17.76 7.30 25.45
N HIS A 227 16.87 8.30 25.51
CA HIS A 227 15.48 8.11 25.91
C HIS A 227 14.74 7.15 24.97
N ILE A 228 13.94 6.24 25.56
CA ILE A 228 13.19 5.15 24.88
C ILE A 228 12.34 5.66 23.70
N ILE A 229 11.74 6.84 23.86
CA ILE A 229 10.89 7.43 22.81
C ILE A 229 11.75 7.84 21.61
N GLN A 230 12.87 8.52 21.84
CA GLN A 230 13.75 8.98 20.76
C GLN A 230 14.38 7.81 20.00
N SER A 231 14.75 6.73 20.71
CA SER A 231 15.28 5.52 20.10
C SER A 231 14.22 4.78 19.26
N PHE A 232 12.94 4.80 19.66
CA PHE A 232 11.84 4.27 18.86
C PHE A 232 11.63 5.06 17.56
N TRP A 233 11.62 6.39 17.62
CA TRP A 233 11.43 7.23 16.43
C TRP A 233 12.55 7.07 15.41
N SER A 234 13.77 6.75 15.87
CA SER A 234 14.93 6.46 15.01
C SER A 234 14.99 5.03 14.46
N SER A 235 14.14 4.10 14.92
CA SER A 235 14.15 2.71 14.45
C SER A 235 13.68 2.62 12.99
N SER A 236 14.39 1.81 12.19
CA SER A 236 14.12 1.65 10.76
C SER A 236 12.92 0.74 10.49
N SER A 237 12.60 -0.14 11.44
CA SER A 237 11.49 -1.12 11.35
C SER A 237 10.09 -0.50 11.51
N ARG A 238 9.99 0.78 11.90
CA ARG A 238 8.71 1.46 12.16
C ARG A 238 7.91 1.75 10.89
N ALA A 239 6.59 1.73 11.01
CA ALA A 239 5.71 2.24 9.95
C ALA A 239 5.97 3.74 9.70
N ARG A 240 6.43 4.08 8.50
CA ARG A 240 6.71 5.48 8.10
C ARG A 240 5.47 6.11 7.46
N PHE A 241 5.10 7.31 7.92
CA PHE A 241 3.98 8.07 7.38
C PHE A 241 4.06 8.28 5.86
N ARG A 242 5.24 8.61 5.32
CA ARG A 242 5.46 8.78 3.87
C ARG A 242 5.11 7.50 3.07
N ASN A 243 5.44 6.33 3.61
CA ASN A 243 5.15 5.06 2.95
C ASN A 243 3.65 4.76 2.98
N LEU A 244 2.95 5.15 4.05
CA LEU A 244 1.49 5.02 4.14
C LEU A 244 0.78 5.90 3.10
N ILE A 245 1.15 7.18 2.99
CA ILE A 245 0.55 8.08 1.97
C ILE A 245 0.78 7.50 0.58
N TYR A 246 2.01 7.11 0.25
CA TYR A 246 2.32 6.51 -1.05
C TYR A 246 1.48 5.26 -1.31
N TYR A 247 1.32 4.41 -0.31
CA TYR A 247 0.49 3.22 -0.41
C TYR A 247 -0.99 3.53 -0.58
N LEU A 248 -1.52 4.60 0.03
CA LEU A 248 -2.92 4.97 -0.11
C LEU A 248 -3.30 5.26 -1.57
N PHE A 249 -2.36 5.79 -2.35
CA PHE A 249 -2.54 6.09 -3.78
C PHE A 249 -1.96 5.03 -4.72
N SER A 250 -1.28 4.00 -4.21
CA SER A 250 -0.73 2.95 -5.07
C SER A 250 -1.84 2.11 -5.72
N PRO A 251 -1.66 1.64 -6.97
CA PRO A 251 -2.62 0.75 -7.63
C PRO A 251 -2.47 -0.70 -7.14
N THR A 252 -2.27 -0.91 -5.84
CA THR A 252 -2.07 -2.22 -5.21
C THR A 252 -2.85 -2.30 -3.90
N LEU A 253 -3.41 -3.46 -3.60
CA LEU A 253 -4.10 -3.73 -2.33
C LEU A 253 -3.20 -4.33 -1.24
N ILE A 254 -1.95 -4.61 -1.59
CA ILE A 254 -0.98 -5.24 -0.70
C ILE A 254 0.09 -4.23 -0.33
N TYR A 255 0.26 -4.02 0.98
CA TYR A 255 1.26 -3.13 1.54
C TYR A 255 2.68 -3.71 1.39
N SER A 256 3.64 -2.84 1.07
CA SER A 256 5.07 -3.14 1.10
C SER A 256 5.86 -1.88 1.43
N ASP A 257 6.95 -2.02 2.17
CA ASP A 257 7.83 -0.88 2.46
C ASP A 257 8.59 -0.37 1.23
N HIS A 258 8.80 -1.24 0.24
CA HIS A 258 9.60 -0.96 -0.95
C HIS A 258 8.89 -1.50 -2.19
N TYR A 259 8.24 -0.60 -2.93
CA TYR A 259 7.69 -0.89 -4.24
C TYR A 259 8.75 -0.66 -5.33
N PRO A 260 8.79 -1.50 -6.39
CA PRO A 260 9.62 -1.23 -7.56
C PRO A 260 9.17 0.08 -8.20
N ARG A 261 10.12 0.97 -8.49
CA ARG A 261 9.87 2.28 -9.10
C ARG A 261 10.45 2.29 -10.49
N THR A 262 9.77 2.98 -11.39
CA THR A 262 10.32 3.33 -12.71
C THR A 262 11.31 4.47 -12.55
N GLU A 263 12.48 4.37 -13.19
CA GLU A 263 13.52 5.40 -13.10
C GLU A 263 13.16 6.68 -13.88
N LYS A 264 12.24 6.56 -14.84
CA LYS A 264 11.73 7.67 -15.64
C LYS A 264 10.21 7.75 -15.48
N SER A 265 9.68 8.93 -15.18
CA SER A 265 8.29 9.23 -15.53
C SER A 265 8.21 9.14 -17.05
N VAL A 266 7.49 8.16 -17.58
CA VAL A 266 7.29 8.01 -19.03
C VAL A 266 6.47 9.21 -19.51
N GLY A 267 7.16 10.33 -19.72
CA GLY A 267 6.76 11.31 -20.71
C GLY A 267 7.05 10.65 -22.05
N HIS A 268 5.99 10.30 -22.76
CA HIS A 268 6.06 9.99 -24.18
C HIS A 268 6.78 11.15 -24.87
N VAL A 269 8.04 10.93 -25.23
CA VAL A 269 8.70 11.72 -26.26
C VAL A 269 8.09 11.20 -27.55
N TYR A 270 7.24 12.03 -28.13
CA TYR A 270 6.74 11.88 -29.50
C TYR A 270 7.90 11.88 -30.50
#